data_AF-A0A351IRM3-F1
#
_entry.id   AF-A0A351IRM3-F1
#
_cell.length_a   1.000
_cell.length_b   1.000
_cell.length_c   1.000
_cell.angle_alpha   90.00
_cell.angle_beta   90.00
_cell.angle_gamma   90.00
#
_symmetry.space_group_name_H-M   'P 1'
#
loop_
_entity.id
_entity.type
_entity.pdbx_description
1 polymer ?
#
loop_
_entity_poly.entity_id
_entity_poly.type
_entity_poly.pdbx_seq_one_letter_code
_entity_poly.pdbx_strand_id
1 'polypeptide(L)'
;MHYRSLIESAIKQALHNKYIWLLGFFAALLGNGAELDILINTIASYSPPLSGPDYVPAIFQSPLIPTIARSALIIISSPSEFITAAIIFLCASILAYSAFVAQAGLIHWALNLSSGHAHVKKHITAGIQQSGRVIILHLVHLGIMLLCVSTIAFSLIGIFKLAGILSPQSSAIIFSIVLLPLGLISHVLRKFSVIALFKEKKHTIGAFFYSFKIFSLHWKQSLEFIAVLLCATIVISLAYMAALIIILFPLASIGIVLYLLDISTPGFIILGATGLLAVAGLFIFGAFWATCTHNVWVKFYEHLKIPIKTKFKERIEHFLSFHISRS
;
A
#
# COMPACT_ATOMS: atom_id res chain seq x y z
N MET A 1 -16.58 -17.80 -6.83
CA MET A 1 -16.72 -16.33 -6.89
C MET A 1 -15.99 -15.85 -8.15
N HIS A 2 -16.61 -15.07 -9.05
CA HIS A 2 -15.96 -14.70 -10.31
C HIS A 2 -15.06 -13.45 -10.12
N TYR A 3 -13.94 -13.59 -9.40
CA TYR A 3 -12.96 -12.51 -9.14
C TYR A 3 -12.47 -11.82 -10.43
N ARG A 4 -12.36 -12.59 -11.51
CA ARG A 4 -12.06 -12.11 -12.86
C ARG A 4 -12.96 -10.93 -13.28
N SER A 5 -14.27 -11.04 -13.06
CA SER A 5 -15.23 -10.00 -13.45
C SER A 5 -15.02 -8.69 -12.67
N LEU A 6 -14.57 -8.77 -11.40
CA LEU A 6 -14.27 -7.59 -10.59
C LEU A 6 -13.05 -6.85 -11.15
N ILE A 7 -11.99 -7.59 -11.47
CA ILE A 7 -10.75 -7.05 -12.04
C ILE A 7 -11.00 -6.45 -13.41
N GLU A 8 -11.65 -7.18 -14.33
CA GLU A 8 -11.97 -6.69 -15.68
C GLU A 8 -12.84 -5.43 -15.63
N SER A 9 -13.86 -5.41 -14.76
CA SER A 9 -14.73 -4.25 -14.59
C SER A 9 -13.96 -3.04 -14.03
N ALA A 10 -13.04 -3.26 -13.09
CA ALA A 10 -12.22 -2.18 -12.54
C ALA A 10 -11.21 -1.61 -13.56
N ILE A 11 -10.60 -2.48 -14.37
CA ILE A 11 -9.72 -2.08 -15.48
C ILE A 11 -10.49 -1.22 -16.49
N LYS A 12 -11.68 -1.67 -16.92
CA LYS A 12 -12.53 -0.91 -17.86
C LYS A 12 -12.87 0.48 -17.31
N GLN A 13 -13.22 0.57 -16.03
CA GLN A 13 -13.55 1.85 -15.39
C GLN A 13 -12.35 2.77 -15.22
N ALA A 14 -11.17 2.22 -14.90
CA ALA A 14 -9.94 3.00 -14.81
C ALA A 14 -9.51 3.52 -16.18
N LEU A 15 -9.62 2.71 -17.24
CA LEU A 15 -9.34 3.14 -18.63
C LEU A 15 -10.30 4.23 -19.11
N HIS A 16 -11.58 4.15 -18.73
CA HIS A 16 -12.57 5.17 -19.07
C HIS A 16 -12.31 6.51 -18.35
N ASN A 17 -11.80 6.48 -17.11
CA ASN A 17 -11.58 7.66 -16.28
C ASN A 17 -10.09 8.02 -16.13
N LYS A 18 -9.41 8.37 -17.22
CA LYS A 18 -7.96 8.65 -17.23
C LYS A 18 -7.54 9.78 -16.28
N TYR A 19 -8.38 10.79 -16.08
CA TYR A 19 -8.06 11.91 -15.17
C TYR A 19 -7.95 11.47 -13.69
N ILE A 20 -8.58 10.35 -13.32
CA ILE A 20 -8.44 9.78 -11.97
C ILE A 20 -7.06 9.17 -11.74
N TRP A 21 -6.30 8.89 -12.81
CA TRP A 21 -4.93 8.38 -12.68
C TRP A 21 -4.02 9.38 -11.97
N LEU A 22 -4.34 10.68 -11.96
CA LEU A 22 -3.62 11.62 -11.11
C LEU A 22 -3.67 11.21 -9.62
N LEU A 23 -4.83 10.77 -9.15
CA LEU A 23 -4.95 10.20 -7.80
C LEU A 23 -4.24 8.85 -7.71
N GLY A 24 -4.33 8.04 -8.77
CA GLY A 24 -3.54 6.82 -8.90
C GLY A 24 -2.05 7.05 -8.68
N PHE A 25 -1.47 8.07 -9.31
CA PHE A 25 -0.06 8.43 -9.25
C PHE A 25 0.38 8.71 -7.81
N PHE A 26 -0.33 9.61 -7.11
CA PHE A 26 -0.01 9.91 -5.72
C PHE A 26 -0.29 8.72 -4.80
N ALA A 27 -1.36 7.97 -5.02
CA ALA A 27 -1.66 6.77 -4.22
C ALA A 27 -0.62 5.65 -4.43
N ALA A 28 0.01 5.58 -5.61
CA ALA A 28 1.10 4.65 -5.87
C ALA A 28 2.35 4.96 -5.02
N LEU A 29 2.56 6.22 -4.63
CA LEU A 29 3.66 6.63 -3.73
C LEU A 29 3.48 6.11 -2.30
N LEU A 30 2.23 5.99 -1.83
CA LEU A 30 1.94 5.34 -0.53
C LEU A 30 2.30 3.86 -0.54
N GLY A 31 2.41 3.30 -1.74
CA GLY A 31 2.97 1.99 -2.00
C GLY A 31 1.97 0.85 -1.85
N ASN A 32 1.93 0.03 -2.90
CA ASN A 32 2.16 -1.40 -2.73
C ASN A 32 3.66 -1.70 -2.45
N GLY A 33 4.54 -0.70 -2.67
CA GLY A 33 6.00 -0.79 -2.55
C GLY A 33 6.57 -0.63 -1.14
N ALA A 34 6.03 0.21 -0.25
CA ALA A 34 6.58 0.38 1.11
C ALA A 34 6.47 -0.89 1.97
N GLU A 35 5.43 -1.69 1.76
CA GLU A 35 5.23 -2.98 2.42
C GLU A 35 6.14 -4.06 1.83
N LEU A 36 6.37 -4.01 0.51
CA LEU A 36 7.31 -4.88 -0.19
C LEU A 36 8.77 -4.50 0.07
N ASP A 37 9.08 -3.22 0.31
CA ASP A 37 10.43 -2.72 0.61
C ASP A 37 10.92 -3.23 1.97
N ILE A 38 10.04 -3.23 2.98
CA ILE A 38 10.31 -3.89 4.27
C ILE A 38 10.58 -5.40 4.05
N LEU A 39 9.76 -6.08 3.23
CA LEU A 39 9.94 -7.51 2.93
C LEU A 39 11.25 -7.79 2.15
N ILE A 40 11.52 -7.03 1.09
CA ILE A 40 12.66 -7.19 0.19
C ILE A 40 13.95 -6.88 0.93
N ASN A 41 14.01 -5.81 1.72
CA ASN A 41 15.23 -5.45 2.43
C ASN A 41 15.49 -6.40 3.62
N THR A 42 14.43 -6.90 4.27
CA THR A 42 14.59 -7.96 5.30
C THR A 42 15.13 -9.26 4.70
N ILE A 43 14.75 -9.62 3.47
CA ILE A 43 15.28 -10.79 2.77
C ILE A 43 16.71 -10.53 2.26
N ALA A 44 16.99 -9.31 1.78
CA ALA A 44 18.27 -8.95 1.17
C ALA A 44 19.40 -8.75 2.20
N SER A 45 19.07 -8.38 3.44
CA SER A 45 20.08 -8.12 4.46
C SER A 45 20.40 -9.36 5.28
N TYR A 46 21.48 -10.03 4.89
CA TYR A 46 21.96 -11.29 5.45
C TYR A 46 22.38 -11.27 6.93
N SER A 47 22.44 -10.11 7.59
CA SER A 47 22.96 -9.99 8.97
C SER A 47 22.30 -8.87 9.77
N PRO A 48 21.06 -9.03 10.28
CA PRO A 48 20.54 -8.12 11.30
C PRO A 48 21.33 -8.31 12.60
N PRO A 49 21.83 -7.24 13.26
CA PRO A 49 22.58 -7.34 14.51
C PRO A 49 21.71 -7.94 15.63
N LEU A 50 21.97 -9.20 16.01
CA LEU A 50 21.17 -10.03 16.91
C LEU A 50 21.14 -9.58 18.39
N SER A 51 21.59 -8.36 18.69
CA SER A 51 21.57 -7.73 20.01
C SER A 51 21.90 -6.24 19.94
N GLY A 52 21.27 -5.45 20.82
CA GLY A 52 21.56 -4.02 21.01
C GLY A 52 20.50 -3.06 20.47
N PRO A 53 20.64 -1.74 20.75
CA PRO A 53 19.72 -0.70 20.28
C PRO A 53 19.66 -0.58 18.74
N ASP A 54 20.64 -1.13 18.03
CA ASP A 54 20.75 -1.11 16.56
C ASP A 54 19.89 -2.17 15.85
N TYR A 55 19.26 -3.09 16.59
CA TYR A 55 18.38 -4.13 16.01
C TYR A 55 17.02 -3.57 15.54
N VAL A 56 16.49 -2.55 16.23
CA VAL A 56 15.22 -1.92 15.84
C VAL A 56 15.37 -1.24 14.45
N PRO A 57 16.41 -0.40 14.19
CA PRO A 57 16.70 0.10 12.85
C PRO A 57 16.91 -1.00 11.78
N ALA A 58 17.46 -2.16 12.17
CA ALA A 58 17.73 -3.26 11.25
C ALA A 58 16.48 -4.05 10.83
N ILE A 59 15.43 -4.08 11.66
CA ILE A 59 14.10 -4.58 11.26
C ILE A 59 13.39 -3.56 10.36
N PHE A 60 13.62 -2.27 10.59
CA PHE A 60 13.13 -1.17 9.76
C PHE A 60 14.07 -0.84 8.62
N GLN A 61 14.62 -1.85 7.94
CA GLN A 61 15.41 -1.68 6.72
C GLN A 61 14.59 -1.21 5.52
N SER A 62 13.39 -0.64 5.69
CA SER A 62 13.00 0.35 4.69
C SER A 62 14.00 1.49 4.80
N PRO A 63 14.81 1.81 3.77
CA PRO A 63 15.72 2.94 3.81
C PRO A 63 15.04 4.20 4.34
N LEU A 64 13.72 4.35 4.21
CA LEU A 64 12.97 5.52 4.71
C LEU A 64 13.15 5.82 6.20
N ILE A 65 12.96 4.88 7.14
CA ILE A 65 12.96 5.23 8.58
C ILE A 65 14.37 5.55 9.10
N PRO A 66 15.39 4.72 8.86
CA PRO A 66 16.77 5.04 9.23
C PRO A 66 17.30 6.24 8.44
N THR A 67 16.91 6.44 7.17
CA THR A 67 17.29 7.64 6.42
C THR A 67 16.61 8.88 6.98
N ILE A 68 15.33 8.84 7.33
CA ILE A 68 14.64 9.99 7.97
C ILE A 68 15.29 10.28 9.33
N ALA A 69 15.57 9.27 10.15
CA ALA A 69 16.23 9.43 11.45
C ALA A 69 17.67 9.95 11.29
N ARG A 70 18.44 9.41 10.35
CA ARG A 70 19.81 9.85 10.05
C ARG A 70 19.83 11.25 9.45
N SER A 71 18.91 11.57 8.55
CA SER A 71 18.72 12.93 8.02
C SER A 71 18.34 13.90 9.13
N ALA A 72 17.46 13.51 10.06
CA ALA A 72 17.14 14.31 11.24
C ALA A 72 18.34 14.51 12.18
N LEU A 73 19.20 13.49 12.34
CA LEU A 73 20.44 13.62 13.12
C LEU A 73 21.46 14.51 12.40
N ILE A 74 21.59 14.41 11.08
CA ILE A 74 22.45 15.27 10.25
C ILE A 74 21.99 16.73 10.33
N ILE A 75 20.66 16.96 10.26
CA ILE A 75 20.02 18.28 10.46
C ILE A 75 20.43 18.90 11.79
N ILE A 76 20.47 18.11 12.87
CA ILE A 76 20.83 18.59 14.21
C ILE A 76 22.34 18.84 14.32
N SER A 77 23.18 18.04 13.64
CA SER A 77 24.64 18.15 13.73
C SER A 77 25.27 19.21 12.82
N SER A 78 24.54 19.76 11.85
CA SER A 78 25.10 20.71 10.87
C SER A 78 24.10 21.83 10.52
N PRO A 79 24.17 22.99 11.20
CA PRO A 79 23.24 24.11 10.99
C PRO A 79 23.20 24.64 9.54
N SER A 80 24.29 24.48 8.78
CA SER A 80 24.35 24.84 7.36
C SER A 80 23.54 23.92 6.45
N GLU A 81 23.30 22.67 6.86
CA GLU A 81 22.49 21.69 6.12
C GLU A 81 21.03 21.67 6.56
N PHE A 82 20.70 22.34 7.67
CA PHE A 82 19.37 22.42 8.25
C PHE A 82 18.32 22.90 7.23
N ILE A 83 18.61 23.96 6.48
CA ILE A 83 17.66 24.54 5.51
C ILE A 83 17.37 23.56 4.38
N THR A 84 18.41 22.99 3.77
CA THR A 84 18.27 22.03 2.67
C THR A 84 17.47 20.81 3.12
N ALA A 85 17.78 20.27 4.29
CA ALA A 85 17.12 19.09 4.80
C ALA A 85 15.69 19.38 5.31
N ALA A 86 15.41 20.58 5.83
CA ALA A 86 14.05 21.03 6.13
C ALA A 86 13.18 21.15 4.86
N ILE A 87 13.75 21.65 3.75
CA ILE A 87 13.06 21.70 2.45
C ILE A 87 12.77 20.28 1.96
N ILE A 88 13.74 19.37 2.00
CA ILE A 88 13.56 17.97 1.60
C ILE A 88 12.47 17.31 2.46
N PHE A 89 12.50 17.52 3.79
CA PHE A 89 11.51 16.98 4.71
C PHE A 89 10.11 17.53 4.44
N LEU A 90 9.98 18.83 4.16
CA LEU A 90 8.72 19.46 3.80
C LEU A 90 8.16 18.88 2.49
N CYS A 91 9.00 18.75 1.45
CA CYS A 91 8.62 18.12 0.19
C CYS A 91 8.16 16.67 0.39
N ALA A 92 8.91 15.87 1.15
CA ALA A 92 8.55 14.49 1.47
C ALA A 92 7.22 14.40 2.22
N SER A 93 6.99 15.30 3.19
CA SER A 93 5.75 15.37 3.97
C SER A 93 4.54 15.74 3.11
N ILE A 94 4.70 16.70 2.18
CA ILE A 94 3.65 17.08 1.23
C ILE A 94 3.32 15.92 0.29
N LEU A 95 4.33 15.20 -0.21
CA LEU A 95 4.13 14.03 -1.06
C LEU A 95 3.41 12.90 -0.30
N ALA A 96 3.86 12.60 0.93
CA ALA A 96 3.23 11.60 1.79
C ALA A 96 1.76 11.95 2.08
N TYR A 97 1.48 13.20 2.46
CA TYR A 97 0.11 13.67 2.69
C TYR A 97 -0.75 13.56 1.43
N SER A 98 -0.21 13.96 0.28
CA SER A 98 -0.90 13.88 -1.02
C SER A 98 -1.27 12.43 -1.38
N ALA A 99 -0.42 11.47 -1.02
CA ALA A 99 -0.69 10.05 -1.22
C ALA A 99 -1.93 9.59 -0.43
N PHE A 100 -2.09 10.01 0.84
CA PHE A 100 -3.26 9.66 1.66
C PHE A 100 -4.54 10.34 1.14
N VAL A 101 -4.44 11.61 0.73
CA VAL A 101 -5.54 12.33 0.07
C VAL A 101 -5.97 11.58 -1.19
N ALA A 102 -5.01 11.11 -1.99
CA ALA A 102 -5.28 10.43 -3.24
C ALA A 102 -5.91 9.05 -3.04
N GLN A 103 -5.44 8.26 -2.07
CA GLN A 103 -6.06 6.99 -1.68
C GLN A 103 -7.52 7.19 -1.25
N ALA A 104 -7.76 8.19 -0.39
CA ALA A 104 -9.09 8.54 0.08
C ALA A 104 -10.00 8.99 -1.08
N GLY A 105 -9.47 9.80 -2.00
CA GLY A 105 -10.17 10.23 -3.21
C GLY A 105 -10.49 9.08 -4.17
N LEU A 106 -9.59 8.12 -4.36
CA LEU A 106 -9.82 6.92 -5.18
C LEU A 106 -10.94 6.05 -4.62
N ILE A 107 -10.97 5.85 -3.30
CA ILE A 107 -12.03 5.09 -2.64
C ILE A 107 -13.37 5.82 -2.77
N HIS A 108 -13.39 7.14 -2.55
CA HIS A 108 -14.59 7.93 -2.76
C HIS A 108 -15.06 7.87 -4.23
N TRP A 109 -14.16 7.94 -5.20
CA TRP A 109 -14.50 7.81 -6.62
C TRP A 109 -15.11 6.44 -6.92
N ALA A 110 -14.46 5.36 -6.48
CA ALA A 110 -14.94 4.01 -6.71
C ALA A 110 -16.31 3.73 -6.07
N LEU A 111 -16.64 4.38 -4.94
CA LEU A 111 -17.97 4.29 -4.31
C LEU A 111 -19.05 5.13 -5.02
N ASN A 112 -18.67 6.10 -5.85
CA ASN A 112 -19.58 7.05 -6.50
C ASN A 112 -19.43 7.04 -8.03
N LEU A 113 -19.19 5.86 -8.60
CA LEU A 113 -19.11 5.67 -10.04
C LEU A 113 -20.43 6.12 -10.69
N SER A 114 -20.39 7.22 -11.43
CA SER A 114 -21.47 7.65 -12.34
C SER A 114 -21.16 7.21 -13.77
N SER A 115 -22.17 7.19 -14.64
CA SER A 115 -22.04 6.86 -16.06
C SER A 115 -21.23 7.90 -16.87
N GLY A 116 -20.85 9.02 -16.27
CA GLY A 116 -20.08 10.09 -16.90
C GLY A 116 -18.62 10.17 -16.42
N HIS A 117 -17.86 11.10 -17.00
CA HIS A 117 -16.48 11.35 -16.61
C HIS A 117 -16.38 11.82 -15.16
N ALA A 118 -15.44 11.26 -14.42
CA ALA A 118 -15.24 11.60 -13.02
C ALA A 118 -14.72 13.04 -12.83
N HIS A 119 -15.41 13.82 -11.98
CA HIS A 119 -14.94 15.14 -11.57
C HIS A 119 -13.84 15.00 -10.49
N VAL A 120 -12.58 14.99 -10.92
CA VAL A 120 -11.41 14.77 -10.04
C VAL A 120 -11.41 15.69 -8.82
N LYS A 121 -11.75 16.98 -9.01
CA LYS A 121 -11.79 17.98 -7.91
C LYS A 121 -12.71 17.55 -6.76
N LYS A 122 -13.88 17.00 -7.06
CA LYS A 122 -14.84 16.49 -6.06
C LYS A 122 -14.19 15.40 -5.20
N HIS A 123 -13.46 14.49 -5.83
CA HIS A 123 -12.82 13.36 -5.16
C HIS A 123 -11.58 13.78 -4.38
N ILE A 124 -10.81 14.76 -4.85
CA ILE A 124 -9.72 15.39 -4.09
C ILE A 124 -10.27 16.04 -2.83
N THR A 125 -11.33 16.86 -2.94
CA THR A 125 -11.92 17.54 -1.79
C THR A 125 -12.42 16.55 -0.74
N ALA A 126 -13.10 15.49 -1.16
CA ALA A 126 -13.51 14.42 -0.26
C ALA A 126 -12.30 13.70 0.37
N GLY A 127 -11.23 13.51 -0.39
CA GLY A 127 -9.97 12.96 0.09
C GLY A 127 -9.31 13.82 1.17
N ILE A 128 -9.23 15.14 0.96
CA ILE A 128 -8.68 16.11 1.93
C ILE A 128 -9.48 16.08 3.23
N GLN A 129 -10.82 16.05 3.15
CA GLN A 129 -11.68 16.07 4.34
C GLN A 129 -11.53 14.83 5.24
N GLN A 130 -11.11 13.70 4.69
CA GLN A 130 -10.96 12.45 5.44
C GLN A 130 -9.50 11.98 5.57
N SER A 131 -8.53 12.65 4.95
CA SER A 131 -7.12 12.20 4.90
C SER A 131 -6.52 12.02 6.30
N GLY A 132 -6.79 12.93 7.23
CA GLY A 132 -6.34 12.80 8.63
C GLY A 132 -6.83 11.52 9.29
N ARG A 133 -8.09 11.13 9.05
CA ARG A 133 -8.65 9.87 9.56
C ARG A 133 -8.05 8.65 8.86
N VAL A 134 -7.77 8.75 7.56
CA VAL A 134 -7.09 7.69 6.79
C VAL A 134 -5.66 7.49 7.27
N ILE A 135 -4.92 8.56 7.57
CA ILE A 135 -3.57 8.52 8.14
C ILE A 135 -3.60 7.80 9.50
N ILE A 136 -4.51 8.19 10.40
CA ILE A 136 -4.65 7.55 11.71
C ILE A 136 -4.94 6.06 11.55
N LEU A 137 -5.85 5.67 10.64
CA LEU A 137 -6.12 4.25 10.36
C LEU A 137 -4.87 3.50 9.89
N HIS A 138 -4.05 4.09 9.00
CA HIS A 138 -2.80 3.47 8.57
C HIS A 138 -1.82 3.30 9.72
N LEU A 139 -1.62 4.35 10.53
CA LEU A 139 -0.71 4.31 11.67
C LEU A 139 -1.15 3.28 12.72
N VAL A 140 -2.45 3.20 13.02
CA VAL A 140 -2.99 2.22 13.99
C VAL A 140 -2.79 0.79 13.49
N HIS A 141 -3.14 0.49 12.24
CA HIS A 141 -2.95 -0.85 11.69
C HIS A 141 -1.48 -1.23 11.53
N LEU A 142 -0.62 -0.27 11.17
CA LEU A 142 0.82 -0.48 11.11
C LEU A 142 1.39 -0.74 12.50
N GLY A 143 1.02 0.08 13.50
CA GLY A 143 1.45 -0.08 14.89
C GLY A 143 1.02 -1.42 15.50
N ILE A 144 -0.22 -1.84 15.27
CA ILE A 144 -0.71 -3.14 15.74
C ILE A 144 0.00 -4.30 15.04
N MET A 145 0.21 -4.20 13.72
CA MET A 145 0.97 -5.20 12.98
C MET A 145 2.39 -5.32 13.54
N LEU A 146 3.08 -4.19 13.75
CA LEU A 146 4.43 -4.16 14.34
C LEU A 146 4.46 -4.72 15.76
N LEU A 147 3.45 -4.42 16.58
CA LEU A 147 3.31 -5.00 17.92
C LEU A 147 3.19 -6.53 17.81
N CYS A 148 2.30 -7.04 16.95
CA CYS A 148 2.11 -8.49 16.77
C CYS A 148 3.37 -9.17 16.24
N VAL A 149 4.02 -8.60 15.22
CA VAL A 149 5.29 -9.11 14.68
C VAL A 149 6.35 -9.13 15.78
N SER A 150 6.48 -8.04 16.55
CA SER A 150 7.43 -7.99 17.65
C SER A 150 7.13 -9.09 18.67
N THR A 151 5.91 -9.15 19.22
CA THR A 151 5.58 -10.15 20.24
C THR A 151 5.78 -11.59 19.76
N ILE A 152 5.40 -11.92 18.53
CA ILE A 152 5.51 -13.30 18.02
C ILE A 152 6.94 -13.62 17.57
N ALA A 153 7.54 -12.78 16.72
CA ALA A 153 8.85 -13.05 16.16
C ALA A 153 9.95 -12.98 17.23
N PHE A 154 9.90 -12.02 18.18
CA PHE A 154 10.90 -11.96 19.26
C PHE A 154 10.81 -13.17 20.19
N SER A 155 9.60 -13.61 20.55
CA SER A 155 9.45 -14.81 21.38
C SER A 155 10.03 -16.04 20.69
N LEU A 156 9.77 -16.22 19.38
CA LEU A 156 10.34 -17.31 18.60
C LEU A 156 11.87 -17.20 18.54
N ILE A 157 12.42 -16.04 18.16
CA ILE A 157 13.87 -15.82 18.10
C ILE A 157 14.52 -16.10 19.47
N GLY A 158 13.90 -15.68 20.57
CA GLY A 158 14.36 -15.95 21.92
C GLY A 158 14.45 -17.45 22.22
N ILE A 159 13.42 -18.22 21.86
CA ILE A 159 13.41 -19.68 22.02
C ILE A 159 14.53 -20.34 21.21
N PHE A 160 14.68 -19.98 19.93
CA PHE A 160 15.73 -20.53 19.06
C PHE A 160 17.15 -20.13 19.51
N LYS A 161 17.30 -18.93 20.08
CA LYS A 161 18.55 -18.47 20.69
C LYS A 161 18.92 -19.32 21.91
N LEU A 162 17.96 -19.56 22.80
CA LEU A 162 18.15 -20.39 24.00
C LEU A 162 18.46 -21.85 23.66
N ALA A 163 17.92 -22.35 22.55
CA ALA A 163 18.21 -23.70 22.05
C ALA A 163 19.58 -23.84 21.34
N GLY A 164 20.31 -22.74 21.12
CA GLY A 164 21.60 -22.76 20.42
C GLY A 164 21.51 -22.99 18.90
N ILE A 165 20.32 -22.89 18.30
CA ILE A 165 20.06 -23.20 16.88
C ILE A 165 19.94 -21.91 16.03
N LEU A 166 20.15 -20.75 16.65
CA LEU A 166 19.93 -19.47 16.00
C LEU A 166 21.09 -19.11 15.06
N SER A 167 20.89 -19.31 13.76
CA SER A 167 21.69 -18.68 12.70
C SER A 167 21.01 -17.38 12.22
N PRO A 168 21.75 -16.43 11.63
CA PRO A 168 21.17 -15.25 10.97
C PRO A 168 20.16 -15.61 9.87
N GLN A 169 20.36 -16.73 9.17
CA GLN A 169 19.41 -17.24 8.18
C GLN A 169 18.12 -17.72 8.86
N SER A 170 18.24 -18.43 9.99
CA SER A 170 17.09 -18.89 10.77
C SER A 170 16.24 -17.73 11.29
N SER A 171 16.85 -16.62 11.75
CA SER A 171 16.11 -15.45 12.21
C SER A 171 15.38 -14.73 11.07
N ALA A 172 16.00 -14.59 9.89
CA ALA A 172 15.36 -14.01 8.71
C ALA A 172 14.18 -14.85 8.22
N ILE A 173 14.29 -16.18 8.26
CA ILE A 173 13.20 -17.11 7.92
C ILE A 173 12.04 -16.98 8.91
N ILE A 174 12.32 -17.00 10.22
CA ILE A 174 11.29 -16.83 11.26
C ILE A 174 10.56 -15.51 11.07
N PHE A 175 11.32 -14.42 10.84
CA PHE A 175 10.74 -13.10 10.63
C PHE A 175 9.87 -13.06 9.38
N SER A 176 10.31 -13.64 8.26
CA SER A 176 9.55 -13.69 7.01
C SER A 176 8.24 -14.48 7.16
N ILE A 177 8.29 -15.62 7.85
CA ILE A 177 7.12 -16.48 8.12
C ILE A 177 6.07 -15.76 8.97
N VAL A 178 6.48 -14.88 9.89
CA VAL A 178 5.57 -14.12 10.76
C VAL A 178 5.11 -12.81 10.11
N LEU A 179 6.04 -12.07 9.52
CA LEU A 179 5.79 -10.76 8.91
C LEU A 179 4.88 -10.87 7.70
N LEU A 180 5.10 -11.84 6.80
CA LEU A 180 4.36 -11.93 5.55
C LEU A 180 2.84 -12.14 5.79
N PRO A 181 2.38 -13.11 6.60
CA PRO A 181 0.96 -13.27 6.88
C PRO A 181 0.35 -12.07 7.61
N LEU A 182 1.04 -11.53 8.62
CA LEU A 182 0.55 -10.38 9.38
C LEU A 182 0.48 -9.10 8.52
N GLY A 183 1.45 -8.91 7.63
CA GLY A 183 1.48 -7.84 6.66
C GLY A 183 0.31 -7.92 5.69
N LEU A 184 0.02 -9.12 5.14
CA LEU A 184 -1.14 -9.36 4.27
C LEU A 184 -2.46 -9.09 5.00
N ILE A 185 -2.61 -9.58 6.24
CA ILE A 185 -3.81 -9.32 7.05
C ILE A 185 -3.97 -7.82 7.31
N SER A 186 -2.89 -7.15 7.74
CA SER A 186 -2.89 -5.69 7.99
C SER A 186 -3.20 -4.90 6.72
N HIS A 187 -2.74 -5.34 5.55
CA HIS A 187 -3.09 -4.75 4.25
C HIS A 187 -4.59 -4.82 4.00
N VAL A 188 -5.20 -5.99 4.14
CA VAL A 188 -6.66 -6.17 3.96
C VAL A 188 -7.44 -5.31 4.94
N LEU A 189 -7.09 -5.35 6.23
CA LEU A 189 -7.76 -4.59 7.28
C LEU A 189 -7.70 -3.08 7.06
N ARG A 190 -6.56 -2.56 6.58
CA ARG A 190 -6.43 -1.14 6.20
C ARG A 190 -7.37 -0.78 5.06
N LYS A 191 -7.39 -1.57 3.96
CA LYS A 191 -8.30 -1.32 2.84
C LYS A 191 -9.76 -1.33 3.30
N PHE A 192 -10.16 -2.34 4.08
CA PHE A 192 -11.53 -2.44 4.62
C PHE A 192 -11.88 -1.28 5.56
N SER A 193 -10.95 -0.83 6.39
CA SER A 193 -11.19 0.30 7.31
C SER A 193 -11.44 1.59 6.55
N VAL A 194 -10.63 1.88 5.54
CA VAL A 194 -10.82 3.10 4.74
C VAL A 194 -12.11 3.01 3.94
N ILE A 195 -12.46 1.85 3.37
CA ILE A 195 -13.75 1.69 2.68
C ILE A 195 -14.92 1.87 3.65
N ALA A 196 -14.85 1.29 4.86
CA ALA A 196 -15.87 1.44 5.91
C ALA A 196 -16.04 2.90 6.36
N LEU A 197 -14.94 3.67 6.39
CA LEU A 197 -14.97 5.10 6.73
C LEU A 197 -15.87 5.88 5.75
N PHE A 198 -15.74 5.61 4.45
CA PHE A 198 -16.50 6.30 3.40
C PHE A 198 -17.90 5.73 3.20
N LYS A 199 -18.02 4.41 3.09
CA LYS A 199 -19.28 3.72 2.75
C LYS A 199 -20.25 3.67 3.92
N GLU A 200 -19.77 3.25 5.09
CA GLU A 200 -20.59 3.04 6.29
C GLU A 200 -20.64 4.27 7.20
N LYS A 201 -19.96 5.36 6.82
CA LYS A 201 -19.86 6.63 7.56
C LYS A 201 -19.45 6.45 9.03
N LYS A 202 -18.66 5.41 9.33
CA LYS A 202 -18.21 5.12 10.70
C LYS A 202 -17.17 6.14 11.17
N HIS A 203 -17.07 6.36 12.48
CA HIS A 203 -15.93 7.07 13.07
C HIS A 203 -14.64 6.23 12.91
N THR A 204 -13.45 6.84 13.00
CA THR A 204 -12.14 6.18 12.83
C THR A 204 -12.01 4.86 13.59
N ILE A 205 -12.30 4.86 14.90
CA ILE A 205 -12.25 3.66 15.75
C ILE A 205 -13.32 2.64 15.33
N GLY A 206 -14.52 3.11 14.98
CA GLY A 206 -15.59 2.25 14.49
C GLY A 206 -15.23 1.57 13.17
N ALA A 207 -14.58 2.28 12.26
CA ALA A 207 -14.11 1.75 10.98
C ALA A 207 -13.01 0.70 11.17
N PHE A 208 -12.09 0.95 12.12
CA PHE A 208 -11.08 -0.02 12.54
C PHE A 208 -11.71 -1.34 13.00
N PHE A 209 -12.57 -1.34 14.02
CA PHE A 209 -13.21 -2.57 14.50
C PHE A 209 -14.13 -3.22 13.47
N TYR A 210 -14.80 -2.42 12.64
CA TYR A 210 -15.65 -2.94 11.57
C TYR A 210 -14.83 -3.69 10.52
N SER A 211 -13.61 -3.25 10.21
CA SER A 211 -12.71 -3.97 9.32
C SER A 211 -12.36 -5.37 9.84
N PHE A 212 -12.10 -5.50 11.14
CA PHE A 212 -11.84 -6.79 11.79
C PHE A 212 -13.08 -7.69 11.75
N LYS A 213 -14.27 -7.13 11.99
CA LYS A 213 -15.52 -7.89 11.91
C LYS A 213 -15.77 -8.44 10.51
N ILE A 214 -15.53 -7.65 9.46
CA ILE A 214 -15.69 -8.12 8.08
C ILE A 214 -14.65 -9.19 7.76
N PHE A 215 -13.40 -8.92 8.11
CA PHE A 215 -12.30 -9.84 7.86
C PHE A 215 -12.54 -11.17 8.57
N SER A 216 -12.93 -11.20 9.84
CA SER A 216 -13.18 -12.44 10.58
C SER A 216 -14.36 -13.24 10.02
N LEU A 217 -15.41 -12.57 9.53
CA LEU A 217 -16.55 -13.24 8.88
C LEU A 217 -16.19 -13.83 7.51
N HIS A 218 -15.28 -13.20 6.76
CA HIS A 218 -14.96 -13.53 5.38
C HIS A 218 -13.45 -13.73 5.15
N TRP A 219 -12.75 -14.29 6.14
CA TRP A 219 -11.27 -14.33 6.15
C TRP A 219 -10.76 -15.19 5.00
N LYS A 220 -11.41 -16.33 4.73
CA LYS A 220 -11.06 -17.24 3.63
C LYS A 220 -11.20 -16.55 2.27
N GLN A 221 -12.33 -15.88 2.01
CA GLN A 221 -12.54 -15.16 0.76
C GLN A 221 -11.58 -13.98 0.61
N SER A 222 -11.21 -13.33 1.72
CA SER A 222 -10.25 -12.22 1.72
C SER A 222 -8.83 -12.69 1.39
N LEU A 223 -8.41 -13.84 1.94
CA LEU A 223 -7.11 -14.46 1.63
C LEU A 223 -7.06 -15.03 0.21
N GLU A 224 -8.14 -15.64 -0.28
CA GLU A 224 -8.24 -16.08 -1.67
C GLU A 224 -8.14 -14.87 -2.63
N PHE A 225 -8.84 -13.79 -2.29
CA PHE A 225 -8.83 -12.59 -3.12
C PHE A 225 -7.47 -11.89 -3.16
N ILE A 226 -6.78 -11.75 -2.03
CA ILE A 226 -5.43 -11.14 -2.03
C ILE A 226 -4.45 -12.00 -2.82
N ALA A 227 -4.54 -13.33 -2.76
CA ALA A 227 -3.73 -14.22 -3.59
C ALA A 227 -4.01 -14.04 -5.08
N VAL A 228 -5.29 -13.99 -5.48
CA VAL A 228 -5.68 -13.73 -6.87
C VAL A 228 -5.19 -12.36 -7.35
N LEU A 229 -5.33 -11.31 -6.52
CA LEU A 229 -4.88 -9.96 -6.86
C LEU A 229 -3.35 -9.86 -6.94
N LEU A 230 -2.63 -10.61 -6.09
CA LEU A 230 -1.17 -10.73 -6.15
C LEU A 230 -0.73 -11.40 -7.46
N CYS A 231 -1.33 -12.54 -7.82
CA CYS A 231 -1.07 -13.20 -9.10
C CYS A 231 -1.36 -12.27 -10.29
N ALA A 232 -2.49 -11.56 -10.27
CA ALA A 232 -2.83 -10.60 -11.31
C ALA A 232 -1.80 -9.46 -11.38
N THR A 233 -1.33 -8.96 -10.24
CA THR A 233 -0.30 -7.91 -10.16
C THR A 233 1.02 -8.40 -10.77
N ILE A 234 1.46 -9.62 -10.45
CA ILE A 234 2.69 -10.20 -11.01
C ILE A 234 2.57 -10.35 -12.53
N VAL A 235 1.49 -10.97 -13.02
CA VAL A 235 1.27 -11.20 -14.45
C VAL A 235 1.21 -9.88 -15.22
N ILE A 236 0.46 -8.89 -14.73
CA ILE A 236 0.31 -7.59 -15.40
C ILE A 236 1.62 -6.80 -15.36
N SER A 237 2.39 -6.88 -14.27
CA SER A 237 3.70 -6.22 -14.16
C SER A 237 4.74 -6.85 -15.09
N LEU A 238 4.76 -8.19 -15.23
CA LEU A 238 5.62 -8.88 -16.18
C LEU A 238 5.25 -8.56 -17.62
N ALA A 239 3.95 -8.56 -17.95
CA ALA A 239 3.47 -8.17 -19.27
C ALA A 239 3.85 -6.72 -19.62
N TYR A 240 3.73 -5.82 -18.64
CA TYR A 240 4.14 -4.43 -18.79
C TYR A 240 5.66 -4.29 -19.00
N MET A 241 6.47 -5.00 -18.21
CA MET A 241 7.93 -5.01 -18.36
C MET A 241 8.35 -5.53 -19.74
N ALA A 242 7.74 -6.62 -20.21
CA ALA A 242 7.98 -7.13 -21.56
C ALA A 242 7.61 -6.10 -22.65
N ALA A 243 6.46 -5.44 -22.52
CA ALA A 243 6.05 -4.39 -23.44
C ALA A 243 7.03 -3.20 -23.45
N LEU A 244 7.49 -2.76 -22.28
CA LEU A 244 8.53 -1.72 -22.18
C LEU A 244 9.81 -2.13 -22.87
N ILE A 245 10.30 -3.36 -22.65
CA ILE A 245 11.52 -3.84 -23.28
C ILE A 245 11.36 -3.86 -24.80
N ILE A 246 10.25 -4.39 -25.32
CA ILE A 246 10.00 -4.45 -26.78
C ILE A 246 10.00 -3.05 -27.40
N ILE A 247 9.41 -2.05 -26.72
CA ILE A 247 9.29 -0.68 -27.23
C ILE A 247 10.61 0.10 -27.10
N LEU A 248 11.28 -0.02 -25.95
CA LEU A 248 12.44 0.81 -25.60
C LEU A 248 13.77 0.19 -26.03
N PHE A 249 13.85 -1.13 -26.18
CA PHE A 249 15.08 -1.80 -26.60
C PHE A 249 15.60 -1.29 -27.95
N PRO A 250 14.76 -1.15 -29.01
CA PRO A 250 15.24 -0.59 -30.28
C PRO A 250 15.85 0.81 -30.13
N LEU A 251 15.22 1.68 -29.34
CA LEU A 251 15.72 3.04 -29.09
C LEU A 251 17.04 3.03 -28.32
N ALA A 252 17.13 2.21 -27.27
CA ALA A 252 18.36 2.02 -26.51
C ALA A 252 19.49 1.49 -27.39
N SER A 253 19.22 0.47 -28.22
CA SER A 253 20.22 -0.11 -29.13
C SER A 253 20.72 0.92 -30.15
N ILE A 254 19.83 1.72 -30.74
CA ILE A 254 20.23 2.81 -31.65
C ILE A 254 21.14 3.82 -30.92
N GLY A 255 20.75 4.21 -29.70
CA GLY A 255 21.55 5.13 -28.88
C GLY A 255 22.95 4.59 -28.56
N ILE A 256 23.05 3.31 -28.21
CA ILE A 256 24.33 2.64 -27.94
C ILE A 256 25.19 2.57 -29.21
N VAL A 257 24.62 2.17 -30.35
CA VAL A 257 25.36 2.08 -31.61
C VAL A 257 25.91 3.44 -32.03
N LEU A 258 25.12 4.51 -31.94
CA LEU A 258 25.59 5.87 -32.26
C LEU A 258 26.71 6.33 -31.32
N TYR A 259 26.63 5.98 -30.03
CA TYR A 259 27.69 6.27 -29.07
C TYR A 259 28.99 5.52 -29.41
N LEU A 260 28.89 4.25 -29.87
CA LEU A 260 30.05 3.45 -30.31
C LEU A 260 30.66 3.92 -31.64
N LEU A 261 29.92 4.66 -32.47
CA LEU A 261 30.39 5.23 -33.74
C LEU A 261 30.99 6.64 -33.58
N ASP A 262 31.34 7.05 -32.35
CA ASP A 262 31.80 8.40 -32.01
C ASP A 262 30.80 9.53 -32.32
N ILE A 263 29.53 9.21 -32.58
CA ILE A 263 28.42 10.16 -32.73
C ILE A 263 27.77 10.37 -31.36
N SER A 264 28.58 10.88 -30.42
CA SER A 264 28.28 10.87 -28.99
C SER A 264 27.08 11.74 -28.59
N THR A 265 26.91 12.93 -29.19
CA THR A 265 25.81 13.84 -28.82
C THR A 265 24.42 13.27 -29.19
N PRO A 266 24.17 12.81 -30.44
CA PRO A 266 22.91 12.13 -30.76
C PRO A 266 22.69 10.83 -29.97
N GLY A 267 23.75 10.03 -29.76
CA GLY A 267 23.66 8.81 -28.95
C GLY A 267 23.21 9.10 -27.52
N PHE A 268 23.80 10.10 -26.87
CA PHE A 268 23.43 10.53 -25.53
C PHE A 268 21.98 11.04 -25.45
N ILE A 269 21.53 11.85 -26.42
CA ILE A 269 20.16 12.36 -26.47
C ILE A 269 19.15 11.21 -26.57
N ILE A 270 19.41 10.23 -27.44
CA ILE A 270 18.51 9.07 -27.62
C ILE A 270 18.48 8.20 -26.37
N LEU A 271 19.63 7.94 -25.73
CA LEU A 271 19.68 7.19 -24.48
C LEU A 271 18.96 7.93 -23.34
N GLY A 272 19.18 9.24 -23.21
CA GLY A 272 18.49 10.09 -22.25
C GLY A 272 16.97 10.09 -22.46
N ALA A 273 16.51 10.23 -23.71
CA ALA A 273 15.11 10.15 -24.06
C ALA A 273 14.51 8.77 -23.74
N THR A 274 15.23 7.70 -24.03
CA THR A 274 14.80 6.32 -23.72
C THR A 274 14.65 6.12 -22.21
N GLY A 275 15.61 6.61 -21.41
CA GLY A 275 15.54 6.58 -19.96
C GLY A 275 14.34 7.38 -19.41
N LEU A 276 14.11 8.58 -19.94
CA LEU A 276 12.96 9.41 -19.55
C LEU A 276 11.63 8.73 -19.88
N LEU A 277 11.52 8.10 -21.05
CA LEU A 277 10.33 7.34 -21.46
C LEU A 277 10.10 6.12 -20.57
N ALA A 278 11.16 5.41 -20.16
CA ALA A 278 11.06 4.29 -19.21
C ALA A 278 10.47 4.75 -17.87
N VAL A 279 11.01 5.84 -17.32
CA VAL A 279 10.55 6.42 -16.05
C VAL A 279 9.11 6.93 -16.17
N ALA A 280 8.78 7.66 -17.23
CA ALA A 280 7.43 8.14 -17.49
C ALA A 280 6.43 6.98 -17.61
N GLY A 281 6.80 5.92 -18.32
CA GLY A 281 6.02 4.69 -18.42
C GLY A 281 5.74 4.10 -17.04
N LEU A 282 6.77 3.93 -16.20
CA LEU A 282 6.62 3.38 -14.85
C LEU A 282 5.61 4.17 -14.02
N PHE A 283 5.66 5.50 -14.08
CA PHE A 283 4.71 6.35 -13.40
C PHE A 283 3.28 6.23 -13.94
N ILE A 284 3.11 6.18 -15.27
CA ILE A 284 1.79 6.00 -15.91
C ILE A 284 1.19 4.64 -15.53
N PHE A 285 2.00 3.58 -15.60
CA PHE A 285 1.57 2.23 -15.23
C PHE A 285 1.23 2.14 -13.74
N GLY A 286 2.10 2.67 -12.88
CA GLY A 286 1.85 2.71 -11.43
C GLY A 286 0.56 3.46 -11.08
N ALA A 287 0.33 4.60 -11.74
CA ALA A 287 -0.88 5.39 -11.57
C ALA A 287 -2.15 4.64 -12.00
N PHE A 288 -2.11 4.02 -13.18
CA PHE A 288 -3.19 3.20 -13.69
C PHE A 288 -3.48 2.00 -12.78
N TRP A 289 -2.45 1.25 -12.39
CA TRP A 289 -2.59 0.05 -11.58
C TRP A 289 -3.04 0.36 -10.15
N ALA A 290 -2.55 1.45 -9.54
CA ALA A 290 -3.05 1.93 -8.26
C ALA A 290 -4.55 2.30 -8.33
N THR A 291 -4.98 2.95 -9.41
CA THR A 291 -6.41 3.26 -9.63
C THR A 291 -7.25 1.98 -9.73
N CYS A 292 -6.78 1.00 -10.51
CA CYS A 292 -7.45 -0.29 -10.67
C CYS A 292 -7.56 -1.04 -9.33
N THR A 293 -6.45 -1.22 -8.62
CA THR A 293 -6.40 -1.99 -7.37
C THR A 293 -7.30 -1.40 -6.29
N HIS A 294 -7.35 -0.07 -6.13
CA HIS A 294 -8.27 0.56 -5.17
C HIS A 294 -9.73 0.31 -5.54
N ASN A 295 -10.10 0.42 -6.82
CA ASN A 295 -11.45 0.13 -7.29
C ASN A 295 -11.83 -1.35 -7.10
N VAL A 296 -10.90 -2.27 -7.41
CA VAL A 296 -11.06 -3.72 -7.18
C VAL A 296 -11.34 -4.01 -5.70
N TRP A 297 -10.61 -3.38 -4.77
CA TRP A 297 -10.86 -3.51 -3.34
C TRP A 297 -12.22 -2.97 -2.91
N VAL A 298 -12.66 -1.83 -3.45
CA VAL A 298 -14.01 -1.31 -3.19
C VAL A 298 -15.06 -2.32 -3.63
N LYS A 299 -15.02 -2.77 -4.90
CA LYS A 299 -16.00 -3.73 -5.42
C LYS A 299 -16.01 -5.06 -4.66
N PHE A 300 -14.83 -5.55 -4.28
CA PHE A 300 -14.73 -6.74 -3.45
C PHE A 300 -15.40 -6.54 -2.10
N TYR A 301 -15.14 -5.41 -1.44
CA TYR A 301 -15.81 -5.05 -0.19
C TYR A 301 -17.33 -4.96 -0.34
N GLU A 302 -17.84 -4.39 -1.44
CA GLU A 302 -19.29 -4.36 -1.70
C GLU A 302 -19.88 -5.74 -1.96
N HIS A 303 -19.09 -6.64 -2.55
CA HIS A 303 -19.49 -8.01 -2.81
C HIS A 303 -19.47 -8.89 -1.56
N LEU A 304 -18.59 -8.58 -0.59
CA LEU A 304 -18.62 -9.17 0.74
C LEU A 304 -19.90 -8.72 1.43
N LYS A 305 -21.01 -9.41 1.11
CA LYS A 305 -22.33 -9.21 1.71
C LYS A 305 -22.16 -9.30 3.22
N ILE A 306 -22.14 -8.15 3.87
CA ILE A 306 -22.57 -8.08 5.26
C ILE A 306 -24.08 -7.99 5.12
N PRO A 307 -24.87 -8.94 5.65
CA PRO A 307 -26.31 -8.71 5.72
C PRO A 307 -26.53 -7.39 6.47
N ILE A 308 -26.93 -6.36 5.73
CA ILE A 308 -27.47 -5.12 6.27
C ILE A 308 -28.86 -5.50 6.79
N LYS A 309 -28.90 -6.25 7.90
CA LYS A 309 -30.05 -6.49 8.78
C LYS A 309 -29.65 -7.37 9.98
N THR A 310 -29.33 -6.67 11.06
CA THR A 310 -30.12 -6.74 12.31
C THR A 310 -30.31 -8.05 13.08
N LYS A 311 -29.61 -9.18 12.92
CA LYS A 311 -29.82 -10.27 13.94
C LYS A 311 -29.39 -9.89 15.37
N PHE A 312 -28.39 -9.02 15.54
CA PHE A 312 -27.98 -8.55 16.87
C PHE A 312 -28.81 -7.36 17.36
N LYS A 313 -29.21 -6.46 16.45
CA LYS A 313 -30.09 -5.33 16.77
C LYS A 313 -31.53 -5.76 17.02
N GLU A 314 -32.08 -6.70 16.24
CA GLU A 314 -33.37 -7.37 16.51
C GLU A 314 -33.30 -8.21 17.78
N ARG A 315 -32.18 -8.91 18.06
CA ARG A 315 -32.05 -9.61 19.35
C ARG A 315 -32.02 -8.65 20.52
N ILE A 316 -31.37 -7.50 20.41
CA ILE A 316 -31.36 -6.47 21.48
C ILE A 316 -32.72 -5.76 21.57
N GLU A 317 -33.34 -5.37 20.46
CA GLU A 317 -34.67 -4.74 20.44
C GLU A 317 -35.76 -5.70 20.92
N HIS A 318 -35.68 -7.00 20.59
CA HIS A 318 -36.55 -8.05 21.12
C HIS A 318 -36.29 -8.32 22.61
N PHE A 319 -35.03 -8.28 23.06
CA PHE A 319 -34.71 -8.45 24.48
C PHE A 319 -35.18 -7.24 25.31
N LEU A 320 -35.09 -6.03 24.75
CA LEU A 320 -35.55 -4.79 25.37
C LEU A 320 -37.07 -4.64 25.33
N SER A 321 -37.75 -5.09 24.26
CA SER A 321 -39.22 -5.09 24.20
C SER A 321 -39.85 -6.08 25.17
N PHE A 322 -39.13 -7.14 25.58
CA PHE A 322 -39.59 -8.09 26.62
C PHE A 322 -39.51 -7.54 28.05
N HIS A 323 -38.77 -6.44 28.30
CA HIS A 323 -38.62 -5.86 29.63
C HIS A 323 -39.55 -4.66 29.92
N ILE A 324 -40.34 -4.19 28.94
CA ILE A 324 -41.20 -3.02 29.10
C ILE A 324 -42.69 -3.39 29.32
N SER A 325 -43.06 -4.69 29.31
CA SER A 325 -44.47 -5.11 29.53
C SER A 325 -44.79 -5.64 30.94
N ARG A 326 -44.03 -5.23 31.97
CA ARG A 326 -44.37 -5.48 33.39
C ARG A 326 -44.13 -4.24 34.24
N SER A 327 -45.10 -3.33 34.18
CA SER A 327 -45.48 -2.43 35.27
C SER A 327 -46.93 -2.02 35.05
#